data_AF-A0A2E6SWI5-F1
#
_entry.id   AF-A0A2E6SWI5-F1
#
_cell.length_a   1.000
_cell.length_b   1.000
_cell.length_c   1.000
_cell.angle_alpha   90.00
_cell.angle_beta   90.00
_cell.angle_gamma   90.00
#
_symmetry.space_group_name_H-M   'P 1'
#
loop_
_entity.id
_entity.type
_entity.pdbx_description
1 polymer ?
#
loop_
_entity_poly.entity_id
_entity_poly.type
_entity_poly.pdbx_seq_one_letter_code
_entity_poly.pdbx_strand_id
1 'polypeptide(L)'
;MDFGQFLKPVIYALLALVGLVVIITPSVSYEEAYFVGDDYYITMVDSIEVGYEPYLKGLIQAEQNVLASKEKKAFHKKLKPLADSLSLLQSKAELSKDSTRIANAKNAYFDFQEMKSKQEQLIDEKYAITKLNDAVLINKIDGLKKSLSMDDYIVIVANQIRNPNGLSTIPSVTPNDLNIQKVNLQDPGGYYIVGLILIGITLFMYFMDKGSIPIESNGFRVGGTIAMIVLAIILGFKSYFSLANDIKFKEISELRETEVREKLMLIKDLQVQYLSDNKKYCSSWDSLLHYAKNDSAQIIRYLVDKNDTAAVNNALRAGKPIKDTAYVPINIKVYGEKQSINLDSLPYVPYTQEKFSLKTAKTKNANNRDVFYIEVKTKKKTYLDMLKIYPKNFDEDVVIQFGSLTEPTTEGNW
;
A
#
# COMPACT_ATOMS: atom_id res chain seq x y z
N MET A 1 17.20 -28.48 61.60
CA MET A 1 16.96 -27.17 60.96
C MET A 1 15.90 -27.40 59.91
N ASP A 2 14.73 -26.81 60.10
CA ASP A 2 13.57 -27.05 59.24
C ASP A 2 13.84 -26.45 57.85
N PHE A 3 13.84 -27.27 56.81
CA PHE A 3 14.25 -26.89 55.44
C PHE A 3 13.39 -25.72 54.92
N GLY A 4 12.14 -25.62 55.38
CA GLY A 4 11.24 -24.51 55.08
C GLY A 4 11.63 -23.16 55.67
N GLN A 5 12.39 -23.12 56.77
CA GLN A 5 12.81 -21.87 57.42
C GLN A 5 13.92 -21.15 56.63
N PHE A 6 14.72 -21.90 55.87
CA PHE A 6 15.79 -21.36 55.02
C PHE A 6 15.29 -20.96 53.63
N LEU A 7 14.32 -21.71 53.05
CA LEU A 7 13.81 -21.45 51.70
C LEU A 7 12.89 -20.23 51.60
N LYS A 8 12.06 -19.97 52.60
CA LYS A 8 11.11 -18.83 52.59
C LYS A 8 11.77 -17.46 52.31
N PRO A 9 12.82 -17.03 53.05
CA PRO A 9 13.46 -15.75 52.79
C PRO A 9 14.12 -15.69 51.40
N VAL A 10 14.64 -16.82 50.90
CA VAL A 10 15.19 -16.92 49.53
C VAL A 10 14.09 -16.74 48.48
N ILE A 11 12.93 -17.35 48.68
CA ILE A 11 11.77 -17.20 47.79
C ILE A 11 11.28 -15.75 47.78
N TYR A 12 11.19 -15.08 48.94
CA TYR A 12 10.81 -13.67 49.01
C TYR A 12 11.82 -12.77 48.32
N ALA A 13 13.12 -13.00 48.53
CA ALA A 13 14.17 -12.24 47.85
C ALA A 13 14.10 -12.40 46.32
N LEU A 14 13.87 -13.63 45.83
CA LEU A 14 13.72 -13.90 44.40
C LEU A 14 12.47 -13.24 43.80
N LEU A 15 11.31 -13.33 44.47
CA LEU A 15 10.07 -12.70 44.00
C LEU A 15 10.16 -11.16 43.99
N ALA A 16 10.75 -10.55 45.03
CA ALA A 16 11.00 -9.11 45.06
C ALA A 16 11.96 -8.69 43.94
N LEU A 17 13.02 -9.48 43.71
CA LEU A 17 13.97 -9.23 42.63
C LEU A 17 13.30 -9.32 41.26
N VAL A 18 12.45 -10.33 41.02
CA VAL A 18 11.67 -10.44 39.78
C VAL A 18 10.75 -9.23 39.60
N GLY A 19 10.02 -8.82 40.65
CA GLY A 19 9.17 -7.63 40.58
C GLY A 19 9.95 -6.34 40.25
N LEU A 20 11.12 -6.17 40.87
CA LEU A 20 12.00 -5.02 40.63
C LEU A 20 12.62 -5.05 39.22
N VAL A 21 13.01 -6.23 38.75
CA VAL A 21 13.46 -6.45 37.36
C VAL A 21 12.35 -6.07 36.38
N VAL A 22 11.10 -6.52 36.61
CA VAL A 22 9.96 -6.17 35.74
C VAL A 22 9.71 -4.66 35.70
N ILE A 23 9.83 -3.94 36.81
CA ILE A 23 9.70 -2.46 36.85
C ILE A 23 10.81 -1.77 36.07
N ILE A 24 12.05 -2.27 36.17
CA ILE A 24 13.22 -1.68 35.51
C ILE A 24 13.30 -2.08 34.03
N THR A 25 12.68 -3.20 33.65
CA THR A 25 12.68 -3.75 32.28
C THR A 25 12.34 -2.70 31.23
N PRO A 26 11.26 -1.90 31.30
CA PRO A 26 11.00 -0.86 30.29
C PRO A 26 12.04 0.27 30.26
N SER A 27 12.87 0.44 31.29
CA SER A 27 13.95 1.45 31.28
C SER A 27 15.27 0.90 30.71
N VAL A 28 15.40 -0.42 30.60
CA VAL A 28 16.65 -1.11 30.22
C VAL A 28 16.49 -1.94 28.94
N SER A 29 15.28 -2.40 28.64
CA SER A 29 14.90 -3.09 27.42
C SER A 29 14.64 -2.05 26.34
N TYR A 30 15.72 -1.65 25.67
CA TYR A 30 15.67 -0.85 24.45
C TYR A 30 16.12 -1.69 23.27
N GLU A 31 15.52 -1.46 22.12
CA GLU A 31 16.06 -1.92 20.84
C GLU A 31 16.70 -0.73 20.12
N GLU A 32 17.77 -1.00 19.37
CA GLU A 32 18.35 -0.01 18.48
C GLU A 32 17.49 0.07 17.23
N ALA A 33 16.91 1.24 16.99
CA ALA A 33 16.14 1.53 15.79
C ALA A 33 16.85 2.60 14.97
N TYR A 34 16.79 2.45 13.65
CA TYR A 34 17.34 3.42 12.72
C TYR A 34 16.25 4.42 12.36
N PHE A 35 16.40 5.66 12.80
CA PHE A 35 15.51 6.76 12.41
C PHE A 35 15.92 7.29 11.04
N VAL A 36 14.93 7.46 10.17
CA VAL A 36 15.08 8.08 8.87
C VAL A 36 14.63 9.53 9.02
N GLY A 37 15.56 10.45 9.27
CA GLY A 37 15.21 11.81 9.69
C GLY A 37 14.38 11.83 10.98
N ASP A 38 13.32 12.65 11.00
CA ASP A 38 12.33 12.74 12.10
C ASP A 38 11.00 12.04 11.77
N ASP A 39 10.90 11.38 10.62
CA ASP A 39 9.62 10.92 10.07
C ASP A 39 9.19 9.56 10.64
N TYR A 40 10.09 8.57 10.69
CA TYR A 40 9.82 7.21 11.19
C TYR A 40 11.11 6.45 11.48
N TYR A 41 11.00 5.32 12.20
CA TYR A 41 12.11 4.43 12.49
C TYR A 41 11.92 3.04 11.87
N ILE A 42 13.04 2.35 11.61
CA ILE A 42 13.11 0.99 11.08
C ILE A 42 13.88 0.14 12.09
N THR A 43 13.27 -0.96 12.56
CA THR A 43 13.94 -1.92 13.44
C THR A 43 14.61 -3.04 12.63
N MET A 44 15.60 -3.70 13.23
CA MET A 44 16.24 -4.85 12.58
C MET A 44 15.26 -6.01 12.34
N VAL A 45 14.32 -6.23 13.26
CA VAL A 45 13.31 -7.30 13.12
C VAL A 45 12.40 -7.03 11.92
N ASP A 46 11.87 -5.80 11.82
CA ASP A 46 11.02 -5.38 10.70
C ASP A 46 11.75 -5.48 9.36
N SER A 47 13.02 -5.10 9.34
CA SER A 47 13.81 -5.15 8.10
C SER A 47 13.97 -6.60 7.58
N ILE A 48 14.29 -7.54 8.48
CA ILE A 48 14.48 -8.96 8.14
C ILE A 48 13.16 -9.61 7.70
N GLU A 49 12.05 -9.30 8.36
CA GLU A 49 10.73 -9.89 8.05
C GLU A 49 10.10 -9.29 6.78
N VAL A 50 10.31 -8.00 6.49
CA VAL A 50 9.54 -7.29 5.44
C VAL A 50 10.16 -7.35 4.05
N GLY A 51 11.49 -7.51 3.86
CA GLY A 51 12.06 -7.18 2.54
C GLY A 51 13.26 -7.97 2.01
N TYR A 52 13.82 -8.92 2.76
CA TYR A 52 15.15 -9.44 2.41
C TYR A 52 15.18 -10.31 1.15
N GLU A 53 14.14 -11.12 0.91
CA GLU A 53 14.14 -12.11 -0.16
C GLU A 53 13.71 -11.55 -1.54
N PRO A 54 12.64 -10.74 -1.66
CA PRO A 54 12.18 -10.23 -2.95
C PRO A 54 13.19 -9.26 -3.60
N TYR A 55 13.87 -8.42 -2.83
CA TYR A 55 14.83 -7.45 -3.36
C TYR A 55 16.15 -8.09 -3.79
N LEU A 56 16.67 -9.05 -3.01
CA LEU A 56 17.87 -9.81 -3.42
C LEU A 56 17.60 -10.65 -4.67
N LYS A 57 16.39 -11.21 -4.79
CA LYS A 57 15.93 -11.79 -6.06
C LYS A 57 15.92 -10.72 -7.16
N GLY A 58 15.43 -9.51 -6.92
CA GLY A 58 15.51 -8.40 -7.87
C GLY A 58 16.93 -8.09 -8.36
N LEU A 59 17.91 -7.99 -7.45
CA LEU A 59 19.32 -7.74 -7.78
C LEU A 59 19.94 -8.90 -8.58
N ILE A 60 19.65 -10.13 -8.19
CA ILE A 60 20.11 -11.32 -8.91
C ILE A 60 19.48 -11.36 -10.32
N GLN A 61 18.22 -10.97 -10.48
CA GLN A 61 17.56 -10.93 -11.79
C GLN A 61 18.18 -9.86 -12.68
N ALA A 62 18.54 -8.69 -12.12
CA ALA A 62 19.23 -7.65 -12.85
C ALA A 62 20.62 -8.12 -13.35
N GLU A 63 21.39 -8.82 -12.51
CA GLU A 63 22.66 -9.44 -12.90
C GLU A 63 22.46 -10.44 -14.05
N GLN A 64 21.45 -11.32 -13.93
CA GLN A 64 21.13 -12.30 -14.97
C GLN A 64 20.66 -11.64 -16.27
N ASN A 65 19.90 -10.56 -16.20
CA ASN A 65 19.46 -9.78 -17.37
C ASN A 65 20.64 -9.15 -18.10
N VAL A 66 21.69 -8.72 -17.38
CA VAL A 66 22.93 -8.22 -18.00
C VAL A 66 23.64 -9.35 -18.75
N LEU A 67 23.69 -10.55 -18.19
CA LEU A 67 24.26 -11.73 -18.85
C LEU A 67 23.45 -12.12 -20.10
N ALA A 68 22.12 -12.15 -19.99
CA ALA A 68 21.21 -12.40 -21.11
C ALA A 68 21.40 -11.38 -22.23
N SER A 69 21.48 -10.08 -21.89
CA SER A 69 21.72 -8.99 -22.83
C SER A 69 23.06 -9.15 -23.56
N LYS A 70 24.10 -9.60 -22.86
CA LYS A 70 25.42 -9.89 -23.45
C LYS A 70 25.34 -11.05 -24.45
N GLU A 71 24.63 -12.13 -24.13
CA GLU A 71 24.44 -13.28 -25.02
C GLU A 71 23.59 -12.91 -26.25
N LYS A 72 22.49 -12.17 -26.07
CA LYS A 72 21.67 -11.63 -27.17
C LYS A 72 22.48 -10.75 -28.11
N LYS A 73 23.33 -9.87 -27.58
CA LYS A 73 24.21 -9.01 -28.39
C LYS A 73 25.19 -9.83 -29.24
N ALA A 74 25.74 -10.92 -28.68
CA ALA A 74 26.59 -11.84 -29.44
C ALA A 74 25.80 -12.60 -30.52
N PHE A 75 24.57 -13.02 -30.22
CA PHE A 75 23.66 -13.66 -31.18
C PHE A 75 23.28 -12.73 -32.34
N HIS A 76 22.90 -11.47 -32.05
CA HIS A 76 22.59 -10.46 -33.08
C HIS A 76 23.77 -10.22 -34.01
N LYS A 77 24.99 -10.19 -33.46
CA LYS A 77 26.21 -10.03 -34.27
C LYS A 77 26.37 -11.18 -35.28
N LYS A 78 26.00 -12.41 -34.91
CA LYS A 78 26.04 -13.58 -35.81
C LYS A 78 24.96 -13.53 -36.89
N LEU A 79 23.76 -13.03 -36.57
CA LEU A 79 22.64 -12.96 -37.51
C LEU A 79 22.69 -11.77 -38.48
N LYS A 80 23.49 -10.74 -38.18
CA LYS A 80 23.56 -9.51 -38.97
C LYS A 80 23.74 -9.74 -40.49
N PRO A 81 24.66 -10.61 -40.97
CA PRO A 81 24.84 -10.83 -42.41
C PRO A 81 23.61 -11.42 -43.11
N LEU A 82 22.88 -12.29 -42.40
CA LEU A 82 21.65 -12.91 -42.91
C LEU A 82 20.50 -11.89 -42.96
N ALA A 83 20.37 -11.05 -41.93
CA ALA A 83 19.41 -9.95 -41.89
C ALA A 83 19.65 -8.94 -43.03
N ASP A 84 20.91 -8.57 -43.26
CA ASP A 84 21.30 -7.66 -44.34
C ASP A 84 20.94 -8.25 -45.72
N SER A 85 21.20 -9.56 -45.90
CA SER A 85 20.87 -10.28 -47.14
C SER A 85 19.36 -10.38 -47.40
N LEU A 86 18.55 -10.62 -46.36
CA LEU A 86 17.09 -10.68 -46.45
C LEU A 86 16.48 -9.30 -46.72
N SER A 87 17.02 -8.24 -46.11
CA SER A 87 16.56 -6.87 -46.39
C SER A 87 16.84 -6.46 -47.84
N LEU A 88 17.99 -6.87 -48.39
CA LEU A 88 18.32 -6.66 -49.80
C LEU A 88 17.40 -7.46 -50.73
N LEU A 89 17.09 -8.71 -50.38
CA LEU A 89 16.15 -9.56 -51.13
C LEU A 89 14.76 -8.92 -51.18
N GLN A 90 14.28 -8.39 -50.05
CA GLN A 90 13.00 -7.70 -49.95
C GLN A 90 12.97 -6.45 -50.84
N SER A 91 13.98 -5.58 -50.75
CA SER A 91 14.09 -4.39 -51.60
C SER A 91 14.13 -4.73 -53.10
N LYS A 92 14.86 -5.80 -53.48
CA LYS A 92 14.89 -6.27 -54.88
C LYS A 92 13.55 -6.84 -55.34
N ALA A 93 12.82 -7.54 -54.47
CA ALA A 93 11.50 -8.07 -54.78
C ALA A 93 10.48 -6.95 -54.98
N GLU A 94 10.48 -5.93 -54.12
CA GLU A 94 9.60 -4.76 -54.22
C GLU A 94 9.83 -3.97 -55.52
N LEU A 95 11.09 -3.84 -55.97
CA LEU A 95 11.44 -3.20 -57.25
C LEU A 95 10.94 -3.97 -58.48
N SER A 96 10.78 -5.30 -58.37
CA SER A 96 10.40 -6.16 -59.51
C SER A 96 8.91 -6.11 -59.88
N LYS A 97 8.06 -5.56 -59.00
CA LYS A 97 6.58 -5.52 -59.12
C LYS A 97 5.88 -6.89 -59.32
N ASP A 98 6.60 -8.00 -59.13
CA ASP A 98 6.06 -9.35 -59.18
C ASP A 98 5.48 -9.72 -57.81
N SER A 99 4.15 -9.89 -57.75
CA SER A 99 3.41 -10.21 -56.52
C SER A 99 3.90 -11.48 -55.83
N THR A 100 4.37 -12.47 -56.60
CA THR A 100 4.83 -13.77 -56.06
C THR A 100 6.19 -13.63 -55.39
N ARG A 101 7.11 -12.87 -56.00
CA ARG A 101 8.43 -12.60 -55.43
C ARG A 101 8.34 -11.76 -54.17
N ILE A 102 7.43 -10.78 -54.15
CA ILE A 102 7.16 -9.95 -52.97
C ILE A 102 6.61 -10.82 -51.82
N ALA A 103 5.65 -11.71 -52.09
CA ALA A 103 5.11 -12.63 -51.09
C ALA A 103 6.19 -13.57 -50.52
N ASN A 104 7.04 -14.15 -51.37
CA ASN A 104 8.10 -15.04 -50.93
C ASN A 104 9.17 -14.33 -50.09
N ALA A 105 9.59 -13.13 -50.49
CA ALA A 105 10.55 -12.34 -49.72
C ALA A 105 9.97 -11.93 -48.35
N LYS A 106 8.68 -11.58 -48.31
CA LYS A 106 7.97 -11.25 -47.08
C LYS A 106 7.87 -12.45 -46.14
N ASN A 107 7.51 -13.62 -46.65
CA ASN A 107 7.44 -14.86 -45.85
C ASN A 107 8.81 -15.23 -45.28
N ALA A 108 9.88 -15.19 -46.08
CA ALA A 108 11.24 -15.47 -45.61
C ALA A 108 11.71 -14.48 -44.52
N TYR A 109 11.31 -13.21 -44.62
CA TYR A 109 11.57 -12.23 -43.57
C TYR A 109 10.78 -12.51 -42.29
N PHE A 110 9.51 -12.89 -42.41
CA PHE A 110 8.68 -13.31 -41.28
C PHE A 110 9.27 -14.53 -40.57
N ASP A 111 9.63 -15.58 -41.30
CA ASP A 111 10.24 -16.80 -40.76
C ASP A 111 11.54 -16.49 -40.00
N PHE A 112 12.36 -15.59 -40.55
CA PHE A 112 13.59 -15.11 -39.90
C PHE A 112 13.30 -14.36 -38.59
N GLN A 113 12.32 -13.48 -38.58
CA GLN A 113 11.93 -12.74 -37.36
C GLN A 113 11.35 -13.67 -36.30
N GLU A 114 10.55 -14.66 -36.70
CA GLU A 114 10.01 -15.67 -35.79
C GLU A 114 11.14 -16.51 -35.17
N MET A 115 12.08 -17.01 -35.98
CA MET A 115 13.25 -17.75 -35.50
C MET A 115 14.08 -16.92 -34.52
N LYS A 116 14.34 -15.65 -34.86
CA LYS A 116 15.10 -14.72 -34.01
C LYS A 116 14.38 -14.49 -32.68
N SER A 117 13.09 -14.19 -32.71
CA SER A 117 12.28 -13.96 -31.51
C SER A 117 12.26 -15.19 -30.61
N LYS A 118 12.11 -16.40 -31.19
CA LYS A 118 12.12 -17.66 -30.45
C LYS A 118 13.46 -17.91 -29.74
N GLN A 119 14.57 -17.61 -30.38
CA GLN A 119 15.89 -17.74 -29.77
C GLN A 119 16.15 -16.70 -28.68
N GLU A 120 15.68 -15.47 -28.86
CA GLU A 120 15.77 -14.44 -27.81
C GLU A 120 14.98 -14.83 -26.56
N GLN A 121 13.80 -15.42 -26.74
CA GLN A 121 12.99 -15.93 -25.64
C GLN A 121 13.68 -17.08 -24.90
N LEU A 122 14.33 -18.02 -25.61
CA LEU A 122 15.12 -19.09 -24.99
C LEU A 122 16.31 -18.55 -24.18
N ILE A 123 16.94 -17.47 -24.63
CA ILE A 123 18.01 -16.81 -23.88
C ILE A 123 17.44 -16.16 -22.61
N ASP A 124 16.29 -15.48 -22.68
CA ASP A 124 15.64 -14.91 -21.49
C ASP A 124 15.24 -15.99 -20.48
N GLU A 125 14.65 -17.09 -20.97
CA GLU A 125 14.25 -18.22 -20.12
C GLU A 125 15.46 -18.89 -19.44
N LYS A 126 16.60 -19.02 -20.15
CA LYS A 126 17.86 -19.55 -19.60
C LYS A 126 18.39 -18.73 -18.42
N TYR A 127 18.14 -17.42 -18.42
CA TYR A 127 18.61 -16.48 -17.39
C TYR A 127 17.50 -16.02 -16.42
N ALA A 128 16.31 -16.60 -16.50
CA ALA A 128 15.24 -16.32 -15.56
C ALA A 128 15.58 -16.85 -14.16
N ILE A 129 15.27 -16.09 -13.11
CA ILE A 129 15.46 -16.54 -11.71
C ILE A 129 14.73 -17.84 -11.41
N THR A 130 13.57 -18.05 -12.02
CA THR A 130 12.77 -19.27 -11.83
C THR A 130 13.45 -20.53 -12.36
N LYS A 131 14.56 -20.41 -13.09
CA LYS A 131 15.36 -21.53 -13.61
C LYS A 131 16.71 -21.72 -12.89
N LEU A 132 17.06 -20.83 -11.95
CA LEU A 132 18.23 -21.03 -11.09
C LEU A 132 17.96 -22.16 -10.10
N ASN A 133 18.97 -23.01 -9.87
CA ASN A 133 18.92 -24.00 -8.80
C ASN A 133 18.87 -23.29 -7.43
N ASP A 134 17.95 -23.72 -6.56
CA ASP A 134 17.76 -23.16 -5.22
C ASP A 134 19.06 -23.07 -4.43
N ALA A 135 19.94 -24.07 -4.54
CA ALA A 135 21.24 -24.06 -3.85
C ALA A 135 22.20 -22.95 -4.35
N VAL A 136 22.12 -22.61 -5.63
CA VAL A 136 22.92 -21.53 -6.25
C VAL A 136 22.32 -20.17 -5.90
N LEU A 137 21.00 -20.08 -5.85
CA LEU A 137 20.28 -18.87 -5.43
C LEU A 137 20.62 -18.53 -3.97
N ILE A 138 20.58 -19.51 -3.07
CA ILE A 138 20.92 -19.33 -1.65
C ILE A 138 22.38 -18.87 -1.48
N ASN A 139 23.33 -19.49 -2.18
CA ASN A 139 24.73 -19.05 -2.12
C ASN A 139 24.96 -17.63 -2.65
N LYS A 140 24.25 -17.22 -3.71
CA LYS A 140 24.31 -15.85 -4.23
C LYS A 140 23.70 -14.85 -3.24
N ILE A 141 22.58 -15.22 -2.62
CA ILE A 141 21.93 -14.43 -1.55
C ILE A 141 22.91 -14.26 -0.38
N ASP A 142 23.52 -15.34 0.11
CA ASP A 142 24.47 -15.31 1.23
C ASP A 142 25.75 -14.54 0.93
N GLY A 143 26.23 -14.57 -0.31
CA GLY A 143 27.34 -13.73 -0.77
C GLY A 143 27.00 -12.24 -0.72
N LEU A 144 25.80 -11.85 -1.15
CA LEU A 144 25.31 -10.48 -1.10
C LEU A 144 25.05 -10.00 0.34
N LYS A 145 24.58 -10.87 1.23
CA LYS A 145 24.40 -10.52 2.66
C LYS A 145 25.71 -10.12 3.33
N LYS A 146 26.82 -10.74 2.91
CA LYS A 146 28.15 -10.53 3.51
C LYS A 146 28.85 -9.29 2.97
N SER A 147 28.47 -8.79 1.79
CA SER A 147 29.09 -7.62 1.17
C SER A 147 28.34 -6.32 1.40
N LEU A 148 27.03 -6.38 1.69
CA LEU A 148 26.20 -5.21 1.97
C LEU A 148 26.39 -4.78 3.43
N SER A 149 26.75 -3.51 3.68
CA SER A 149 26.82 -2.98 5.05
C SER A 149 25.41 -2.82 5.63
N MET A 150 25.31 -2.82 6.96
CA MET A 150 24.01 -2.70 7.63
C MET A 150 23.34 -1.34 7.36
N ASP A 151 24.13 -0.28 7.31
CA ASP A 151 23.64 1.07 7.01
C ASP A 151 23.10 1.15 5.58
N ASP A 152 23.83 0.58 4.60
CA ASP A 152 23.38 0.52 3.20
C ASP A 152 22.04 -0.21 3.08
N TYR A 153 21.87 -1.28 3.87
CA TYR A 153 20.65 -2.05 3.90
C TYR A 153 19.46 -1.27 4.47
N ILE A 154 19.65 -0.58 5.61
CA ILE A 154 18.62 0.27 6.20
C ILE A 154 18.25 1.42 5.26
N VAL A 155 19.23 2.02 4.58
CA VAL A 155 18.97 3.04 3.53
C VAL A 155 18.10 2.47 2.41
N ILE A 156 18.32 1.23 1.99
CA ILE A 156 17.52 0.58 0.95
C ILE A 156 16.07 0.37 1.42
N VAL A 157 15.87 -0.18 2.62
CA VAL A 157 14.53 -0.39 3.20
C VAL A 157 13.82 0.95 3.38
N ALA A 158 14.52 1.97 3.89
CA ALA A 158 14.01 3.32 4.02
C ALA A 158 13.55 3.91 2.68
N ASN A 159 14.34 3.74 1.62
CA ASN A 159 13.98 4.18 0.28
C ASN A 159 12.80 3.41 -0.32
N GLN A 160 12.63 2.13 -0.01
CA GLN A 160 11.46 1.36 -0.45
C GLN A 160 10.19 1.79 0.28
N ILE A 161 10.25 2.02 1.60
CA ILE A 161 9.12 2.52 2.38
C ILE A 161 8.72 3.92 1.88
N ARG A 162 9.71 4.79 1.66
CA ARG A 162 9.50 6.17 1.23
C ARG A 162 9.12 6.29 -0.24
N ASN A 163 9.58 5.37 -1.09
CA ASN A 163 9.38 5.39 -2.53
C ASN A 163 9.14 3.98 -3.11
N PRO A 164 8.00 3.34 -2.76
CA PRO A 164 7.72 1.96 -3.17
C PRO A 164 7.61 1.79 -4.69
N ASN A 165 7.27 2.87 -5.41
CA ASN A 165 7.09 2.87 -6.87
C ASN A 165 8.34 3.36 -7.65
N GLY A 166 9.44 3.70 -6.96
CA GLY A 166 10.69 4.11 -7.61
C GLY A 166 10.62 5.44 -8.39
N LEU A 167 9.79 6.39 -7.95
CA LEU A 167 9.62 7.71 -8.54
C LEU A 167 10.87 8.59 -8.35
N SER A 168 11.42 9.14 -9.43
CA SER A 168 12.63 9.99 -9.40
C SER A 168 12.47 11.33 -8.68
N THR A 169 11.24 11.70 -8.32
CA THR A 169 10.90 12.95 -7.64
C THR A 169 11.00 12.87 -6.12
N ILE A 170 11.06 11.66 -5.56
CA ILE A 170 11.21 11.45 -4.12
C ILE A 170 12.72 11.37 -3.85
N PRO A 171 13.30 12.29 -3.04
CA PRO A 171 14.73 12.26 -2.77
C PRO A 171 15.09 10.92 -2.10
N SER A 172 16.22 10.33 -2.47
CA SER A 172 16.68 9.11 -1.83
C SER A 172 17.23 9.42 -0.44
N VAL A 173 16.85 8.61 0.55
CA VAL A 173 17.52 8.49 1.84
C VAL A 173 18.97 8.09 1.59
N THR A 174 19.89 8.73 2.30
CA THR A 174 21.32 8.43 2.27
C THR A 174 21.79 7.98 3.67
N PRO A 175 22.97 7.35 3.81
CA PRO A 175 23.46 6.90 5.12
C PRO A 175 23.58 8.03 6.15
N ASN A 176 23.80 9.27 5.71
CA ASN A 176 23.90 10.44 6.59
C ASN A 176 22.54 10.86 7.19
N ASP A 177 21.43 10.40 6.60
CA ASP A 177 20.07 10.68 7.07
C ASP A 177 19.60 9.66 8.12
N LEU A 178 20.42 8.64 8.41
CA LEU A 178 20.15 7.63 9.42
C LEU A 178 20.68 8.06 10.79
N ASN A 179 19.81 8.04 11.78
CA ASN A 179 20.16 8.28 13.17
C ASN A 179 19.77 7.07 14.03
N ILE A 180 20.75 6.42 14.65
CA ILE A 180 20.47 5.26 15.51
C ILE A 180 20.04 5.78 16.88
N GLN A 181 18.82 5.45 17.29
CA GLN A 181 18.32 5.79 18.62
C GLN A 181 17.78 4.54 19.32
N LYS A 182 17.83 4.57 20.65
CA LYS A 182 17.26 3.54 21.51
C LYS A 182 15.77 3.79 21.67
N VAL A 183 14.95 2.86 21.20
CA VAL A 183 13.49 2.96 21.29
C VAL A 183 12.98 1.86 22.20
N ASN A 184 12.04 2.21 23.06
CA ASN A 184 11.28 1.23 23.82
C ASN A 184 9.91 1.03 23.16
N LEU A 185 9.70 -0.16 22.61
CA LEU A 185 8.45 -0.57 21.94
C LEU A 185 7.34 -0.96 22.95
N GLN A 186 7.69 -1.16 24.21
CA GLN A 186 6.78 -1.69 25.22
C GLN A 186 6.14 -0.57 26.03
N ASP A 187 4.81 -0.61 26.22
CA ASP A 187 4.12 0.32 27.11
C ASP A 187 4.61 0.13 28.56
N PRO A 188 5.29 1.14 29.16
CA PRO A 188 5.83 1.01 30.51
C PRO A 188 4.73 0.82 31.57
N GLY A 189 3.48 1.22 31.28
CA GLY A 189 2.36 1.10 32.21
C GLY A 189 2.09 -0.32 32.68
N GLY A 190 2.10 -1.29 31.76
CA GLY A 190 1.85 -2.70 32.10
C GLY A 190 2.92 -3.29 33.02
N TYR A 191 4.19 -2.99 32.73
CA TYR A 191 5.35 -3.45 33.51
C TYR A 191 5.34 -2.87 34.93
N TYR A 192 5.01 -1.59 35.09
CA TYR A 192 4.87 -0.99 36.41
C TYR A 192 3.76 -1.64 37.23
N ILE A 193 2.59 -1.91 36.62
CA ILE A 193 1.48 -2.55 37.32
C ILE A 193 1.85 -3.96 37.78
N VAL A 194 2.38 -4.80 36.87
CA VAL A 194 2.77 -6.18 37.18
C VAL A 194 3.89 -6.21 38.21
N GLY A 195 4.90 -5.36 38.04
CA GLY A 195 6.04 -5.26 38.95
C GLY A 195 5.63 -4.80 40.35
N LEU A 196 4.76 -3.80 40.47
CA LEU A 196 4.21 -3.35 41.76
C LEU A 196 3.36 -4.42 42.44
N ILE A 197 2.57 -5.20 41.68
CA ILE A 197 1.80 -6.32 42.21
C ILE A 197 2.74 -7.40 42.77
N LEU A 198 3.80 -7.76 42.05
CA LEU A 198 4.77 -8.77 42.51
C LEU A 198 5.50 -8.33 43.79
N ILE A 199 5.91 -7.06 43.87
CA ILE A 199 6.50 -6.49 45.10
C ILE A 199 5.47 -6.48 46.23
N GLY A 200 4.23 -6.08 45.95
CA GLY A 200 3.14 -6.07 46.93
C GLY A 200 2.82 -7.46 47.49
N ILE A 201 2.76 -8.49 46.64
CA ILE A 201 2.58 -9.89 47.02
C ILE A 201 3.75 -10.35 47.90
N THR A 202 4.98 -9.98 47.53
CA THR A 202 6.18 -10.37 48.29
C THR A 202 6.21 -9.74 49.68
N LEU A 203 5.89 -8.44 49.78
CA LEU A 203 5.76 -7.75 51.06
C LEU A 203 4.66 -8.38 51.92
N PHE A 204 3.51 -8.67 51.32
CA PHE A 204 2.41 -9.35 52.00
C PHE A 204 2.84 -10.71 52.56
N MET A 205 3.49 -11.56 51.76
CA MET A 205 4.01 -12.86 52.20
C MET A 205 5.03 -12.71 53.33
N TYR A 206 5.94 -11.74 53.24
CA TYR A 206 6.95 -11.48 54.28
C TYR A 206 6.32 -11.06 55.61
N PHE A 207 5.35 -10.14 55.58
CA PHE A 207 4.67 -9.67 56.79
C PHE A 207 3.75 -10.73 57.41
N MET A 208 3.17 -11.62 56.59
CA MET A 208 2.44 -12.79 57.08
C MET A 208 3.35 -13.74 57.86
N ASP A 209 4.54 -14.06 57.32
CA ASP A 209 5.49 -14.98 57.98
C ASP A 209 6.05 -14.40 59.29
N LYS A 210 6.16 -13.07 59.39
CA LYS A 210 6.54 -12.36 60.62
C LYS A 210 5.42 -12.24 61.66
N GLY A 211 4.21 -12.70 61.36
CA GLY A 211 3.05 -12.57 62.26
C GLY A 211 2.64 -11.13 62.56
N SER A 212 3.18 -10.14 61.81
CA SER A 212 2.84 -8.73 61.96
C SER A 212 1.45 -8.40 61.42
N ILE A 213 0.89 -9.32 60.62
CA ILE A 213 -0.47 -9.24 60.10
C ILE A 213 -1.37 -10.15 60.95
N PRO A 214 -2.40 -9.62 61.63
CA PRO A 214 -3.33 -10.42 62.41
C PRO A 214 -4.34 -11.14 61.51
N ILE A 215 -3.90 -12.15 60.76
CA ILE A 215 -4.73 -12.95 59.82
C ILE A 215 -5.85 -13.69 60.56
N GLU A 216 -5.61 -14.08 61.82
CA GLU A 216 -6.59 -14.76 62.67
C GLU A 216 -7.79 -13.87 63.03
N SER A 217 -7.63 -12.54 62.95
CA SER A 217 -8.75 -11.64 63.14
C SER A 217 -9.73 -11.81 61.97
N ASN A 218 -10.96 -12.20 62.29
CA ASN A 218 -12.04 -12.34 61.30
C ASN A 218 -12.21 -11.05 60.47
N GLY A 219 -11.95 -9.88 61.06
CA GLY A 219 -11.99 -8.58 60.38
C GLY A 219 -10.93 -8.41 59.30
N PHE A 220 -9.67 -8.76 59.55
CA PHE A 220 -8.59 -8.63 58.56
C PHE A 220 -8.76 -9.62 57.40
N ARG A 221 -9.13 -10.87 57.70
CA ARG A 221 -9.35 -11.89 56.67
C ARG A 221 -10.48 -11.49 55.72
N VAL A 222 -11.61 -11.05 56.27
CA VAL A 222 -12.77 -10.61 55.48
C VAL A 222 -12.46 -9.31 54.74
N GLY A 223 -11.84 -8.33 55.40
CA GLY A 223 -11.47 -7.06 54.80
C GLY A 223 -10.49 -7.20 53.63
N GLY A 224 -9.44 -8.01 53.78
CA GLY A 224 -8.46 -8.28 52.72
C GLY A 224 -9.08 -9.00 51.53
N THR A 225 -9.96 -9.96 51.79
CA THR A 225 -10.70 -10.67 50.72
C THR A 225 -11.58 -9.70 49.95
N ILE A 226 -12.33 -8.83 50.63
CA ILE A 226 -13.17 -7.81 50.00
C ILE A 226 -12.31 -6.84 49.17
N ALA A 227 -11.19 -6.37 49.71
CA ALA A 227 -10.29 -5.46 48.99
C ALA A 227 -9.74 -6.08 47.70
N MET A 228 -9.33 -7.35 47.73
CA MET A 228 -8.87 -8.07 46.54
C MET A 228 -9.99 -8.29 45.52
N ILE A 229 -11.20 -8.61 45.98
CA ILE A 229 -12.38 -8.73 45.10
C ILE A 229 -12.67 -7.39 44.43
N VAL A 230 -12.67 -6.28 45.18
CA VAL A 230 -12.88 -4.93 44.63
C VAL A 230 -11.80 -4.56 43.62
N LEU A 231 -10.53 -4.83 43.93
CA LEU A 231 -9.42 -4.60 42.99
C LEU A 231 -9.56 -5.43 41.71
N ALA A 232 -9.91 -6.71 41.84
CA ALA A 232 -10.14 -7.60 40.70
C ALA A 232 -11.30 -7.11 39.83
N ILE A 233 -12.39 -6.64 40.43
CA ILE A 233 -13.53 -6.03 39.72
C ILE A 233 -13.08 -4.77 38.98
N ILE A 234 -12.31 -3.88 39.62
CA ILE A 234 -11.80 -2.65 38.97
C ILE A 234 -10.90 -2.99 37.77
N LEU A 235 -9.98 -3.95 37.93
CA LEU A 235 -9.09 -4.38 36.85
C LEU A 235 -9.85 -5.08 35.72
N GLY A 236 -10.79 -5.96 36.06
CA GLY A 236 -11.67 -6.62 35.09
C GLY A 236 -12.52 -5.61 34.32
N PHE A 237 -13.08 -4.62 35.00
CA PHE A 237 -13.83 -3.51 34.39
C PHE A 237 -12.91 -2.72 33.45
N LYS A 238 -11.74 -2.27 33.89
CA LYS A 238 -10.79 -1.54 33.02
C LYS A 238 -10.38 -2.34 31.78
N SER A 239 -10.10 -3.63 31.93
CA SER A 239 -9.73 -4.52 30.82
C SER A 239 -10.87 -4.67 29.82
N TYR A 240 -12.09 -4.93 30.33
CA TYR A 240 -13.29 -5.04 29.49
C TYR A 240 -13.55 -3.75 28.70
N PHE A 241 -13.52 -2.59 29.36
CA PHE A 241 -13.76 -1.31 28.68
C PHE A 241 -12.68 -0.96 27.67
N SER A 242 -11.42 -1.31 27.92
CA SER A 242 -10.34 -1.12 26.93
C SER A 242 -10.63 -1.91 25.66
N LEU A 243 -10.85 -3.23 25.78
CA LEU A 243 -11.10 -4.11 24.64
C LEU A 243 -12.41 -3.75 23.91
N ALA A 244 -13.48 -3.48 24.65
CA ALA A 244 -14.76 -3.12 24.07
C ALA A 244 -14.71 -1.79 23.31
N ASN A 245 -13.95 -0.81 23.81
CA ASN A 245 -13.76 0.46 23.12
C ASN A 245 -12.98 0.30 21.82
N ASP A 246 -11.92 -0.52 21.82
CA ASP A 246 -11.11 -0.77 20.62
C ASP A 246 -11.90 -1.49 19.53
N ILE A 247 -12.68 -2.52 19.91
CA ILE A 247 -13.56 -3.25 18.98
C ILE A 247 -14.60 -2.30 18.38
N LYS A 248 -15.29 -1.53 19.23
CA LYS A 248 -16.32 -0.60 18.79
C LYS A 248 -15.76 0.52 17.92
N PHE A 249 -14.56 1.00 18.21
CA PHE A 249 -13.89 1.99 17.37
C PHE A 249 -13.58 1.42 15.99
N LYS A 250 -13.04 0.19 15.92
CA LYS A 250 -12.73 -0.48 14.66
C LYS A 250 -13.99 -0.65 13.79
N GLU A 251 -15.08 -1.16 14.34
CA GLU A 251 -16.34 -1.34 13.63
C GLU A 251 -16.89 -0.02 13.06
N ILE A 252 -16.90 1.04 13.87
CA ILE A 252 -17.40 2.35 13.43
C ILE A 252 -16.45 2.99 12.41
N SER A 253 -15.13 2.84 12.60
CA SER A 253 -14.12 3.37 11.69
C SER A 253 -14.24 2.72 10.30
N GLU A 254 -14.37 1.40 10.25
CA GLU A 254 -14.55 0.65 8.99
C GLU A 254 -15.84 1.08 8.29
N LEU A 255 -16.96 1.16 9.02
CA LEU A 255 -18.25 1.61 8.46
C LEU A 255 -18.14 3.01 7.84
N ARG A 256 -17.58 3.98 8.57
CA ARG A 256 -17.42 5.36 8.08
C ARG A 256 -16.46 5.45 6.91
N GLU A 257 -15.38 4.67 6.93
CA GLU A 257 -14.43 4.61 5.82
C GLU A 257 -15.07 4.05 4.55
N THR A 258 -15.92 3.03 4.66
CA THR A 258 -16.69 2.50 3.52
C THR A 258 -17.60 3.56 2.92
N GLU A 259 -18.34 4.32 3.72
CA GLU A 259 -19.21 5.39 3.21
C GLU A 259 -18.42 6.53 2.54
N VAL A 260 -17.27 6.91 3.12
CA VAL A 260 -16.37 7.90 2.51
C VAL A 260 -15.84 7.39 1.17
N ARG A 261 -15.42 6.12 1.11
CA ARG A 261 -14.95 5.45 -0.11
C ARG A 261 -16.03 5.42 -1.18
N GLU A 262 -17.25 5.03 -0.84
CA GLU A 262 -18.39 5.04 -1.77
C GLU A 262 -18.64 6.44 -2.32
N LYS A 263 -18.61 7.47 -1.48
CA LYS A 263 -18.77 8.84 -1.93
C LYS A 263 -17.64 9.31 -2.85
N LEU A 264 -16.40 8.94 -2.54
CA LEU A 264 -15.24 9.17 -3.41
C LEU A 264 -15.40 8.48 -4.77
N MET A 265 -15.93 7.26 -4.82
CA MET A 265 -16.26 6.58 -6.08
C MET A 265 -17.34 7.32 -6.88
N LEU A 266 -18.40 7.82 -6.24
CA LEU A 266 -19.42 8.63 -6.91
C LEU A 266 -18.86 9.93 -7.50
N ILE A 267 -17.92 10.58 -6.79
CA ILE A 267 -17.21 11.76 -7.29
C ILE A 267 -16.31 11.38 -8.49
N LYS A 268 -15.60 10.26 -8.39
CA LYS A 268 -14.73 9.74 -9.45
C LYS A 268 -15.50 9.53 -10.75
N ASP A 269 -16.64 8.85 -10.69
CA ASP A 269 -17.43 8.54 -11.89
C ASP A 269 -17.94 9.81 -12.59
N LEU A 270 -18.32 10.83 -11.81
CA LEU A 270 -18.72 12.13 -12.33
C LEU A 270 -17.54 12.89 -12.96
N GLN A 271 -16.36 12.85 -12.34
CA GLN A 271 -15.14 13.47 -12.86
C GLN A 271 -14.64 12.79 -14.13
N VAL A 272 -14.75 11.46 -14.24
CA VAL A 272 -14.43 10.69 -15.45
C VAL A 272 -15.39 11.06 -16.58
N GLN A 273 -16.68 11.20 -16.29
CA GLN A 273 -17.65 11.66 -17.28
C GLN A 273 -17.37 13.11 -17.72
N TYR A 274 -17.02 14.00 -16.79
CA TYR A 274 -16.60 15.37 -17.10
C TYR A 274 -15.35 15.41 -17.99
N LEU A 275 -14.35 14.55 -17.72
CA LEU A 275 -13.16 14.41 -18.56
C LEU A 275 -13.52 13.94 -19.98
N SER A 276 -14.43 12.98 -20.10
CA SER A 276 -14.84 12.46 -21.41
C SER A 276 -15.42 13.56 -22.32
N ASP A 277 -16.24 14.43 -21.74
CA ASP A 277 -16.99 15.45 -22.46
C ASP A 277 -16.16 16.74 -22.65
N ASN A 278 -15.42 17.18 -21.62
CA ASN A 278 -14.66 18.44 -21.63
C ASN A 278 -13.16 18.30 -21.92
N LYS A 279 -12.66 17.07 -22.06
CA LYS A 279 -11.23 16.74 -22.24
C LYS A 279 -10.30 17.27 -21.15
N LYS A 280 -10.83 17.59 -19.97
CA LYS A 280 -10.08 17.93 -18.75
C LYS A 280 -10.90 17.57 -17.51
N TYR A 281 -10.27 17.36 -16.36
CA TYR A 281 -10.97 17.24 -15.08
C TYR A 281 -11.51 18.59 -14.60
N CYS A 282 -12.53 18.56 -13.74
CA CYS A 282 -13.10 19.76 -13.13
C CYS A 282 -12.29 20.14 -11.89
N SER A 283 -11.85 21.41 -11.81
CA SER A 283 -11.00 21.93 -10.73
C SER A 283 -11.79 22.58 -9.58
N SER A 284 -13.11 22.78 -9.73
CA SER A 284 -13.96 23.41 -8.71
C SER A 284 -15.26 22.61 -8.49
N TRP A 285 -15.73 22.62 -7.24
CA TRP A 285 -16.97 21.94 -6.85
C TRP A 285 -18.21 22.58 -7.51
N ASP A 286 -18.27 23.91 -7.57
CA ASP A 286 -19.43 24.61 -8.14
C ASP A 286 -19.62 24.28 -9.63
N SER A 287 -18.53 24.22 -10.40
CA SER A 287 -18.59 23.85 -11.82
C SER A 287 -18.94 22.37 -12.00
N LEU A 288 -18.46 21.49 -11.12
CA LEU A 288 -18.78 20.05 -11.17
C LEU A 288 -20.27 19.82 -10.86
N LEU A 289 -20.82 20.53 -9.87
CA LEU A 289 -22.23 20.46 -9.52
C LEU A 289 -23.13 21.07 -10.59
N HIS A 290 -22.73 22.21 -11.16
CA HIS A 290 -23.44 22.83 -12.28
C HIS A 290 -23.52 21.86 -13.46
N TYR A 291 -22.40 21.20 -13.80
CA TYR A 291 -22.36 20.19 -14.85
C TYR A 291 -23.28 19.00 -14.56
N ALA A 292 -23.26 18.47 -13.33
CA ALA A 292 -24.10 17.33 -12.96
C ALA A 292 -25.61 17.64 -13.02
N LYS A 293 -26.00 18.88 -12.69
CA LYS A 293 -27.40 19.32 -12.60
C LYS A 293 -28.00 19.82 -13.91
N ASN A 294 -27.22 20.61 -14.65
CA ASN A 294 -27.75 21.42 -15.76
C ASN A 294 -27.30 20.91 -17.13
N ASP A 295 -26.28 20.07 -17.19
CA ASP A 295 -25.73 19.60 -18.46
C ASP A 295 -26.32 18.25 -18.88
N SER A 296 -26.12 17.89 -20.15
CA SER A 296 -26.58 16.64 -20.74
C SER A 296 -25.51 16.04 -21.64
N ALA A 297 -25.32 14.73 -21.51
CA ALA A 297 -24.39 14.01 -22.36
C ALA A 297 -25.07 13.51 -23.63
N GLN A 298 -24.33 13.58 -24.73
CA GLN A 298 -24.74 13.03 -26.01
C GLN A 298 -24.55 11.50 -26.02
N ILE A 299 -25.61 10.78 -26.37
CA ILE A 299 -25.58 9.34 -26.67
C ILE A 299 -25.84 9.16 -28.17
N ILE A 300 -24.88 8.56 -28.86
CA ILE A 300 -24.97 8.30 -30.31
C ILE A 300 -25.28 6.83 -30.51
N ARG A 301 -26.42 6.53 -31.13
CA ARG A 301 -26.82 5.19 -31.53
C ARG A 301 -26.67 5.06 -33.04
N TYR A 302 -25.84 4.13 -33.49
CA TYR A 302 -25.73 3.82 -34.91
C TYR A 302 -26.92 2.97 -35.36
N LEU A 303 -27.60 3.42 -36.41
CA LEU A 303 -28.77 2.73 -36.99
C LEU A 303 -28.36 1.66 -38.00
N VAL A 304 -27.07 1.64 -38.36
CA VAL A 304 -26.45 0.76 -39.35
C VAL A 304 -25.12 0.29 -38.78
N ASP A 305 -24.69 -0.94 -39.10
CA ASP A 305 -23.39 -1.43 -38.66
C ASP A 305 -22.26 -0.54 -39.20
N LYS A 306 -21.54 0.10 -38.27
CA LYS A 306 -20.40 0.98 -38.54
C LYS A 306 -19.29 0.27 -39.33
N ASN A 307 -19.13 -1.04 -39.13
CA ASN A 307 -18.03 -1.81 -39.71
C ASN A 307 -18.39 -2.39 -41.09
N ASP A 308 -19.67 -2.33 -41.50
CA ASP A 308 -20.12 -2.76 -42.82
C ASP A 308 -20.20 -1.58 -43.80
N THR A 309 -19.14 -1.43 -44.59
CA THR A 309 -19.02 -0.39 -45.63
C THR A 309 -20.15 -0.44 -46.66
N ALA A 310 -20.70 -1.62 -46.98
CA ALA A 310 -21.80 -1.75 -47.93
C ALA A 310 -23.11 -1.23 -47.33
N ALA A 311 -23.39 -1.58 -46.07
CA ALA A 311 -24.56 -1.10 -45.35
C ALA A 311 -24.54 0.44 -45.16
N VAL A 312 -23.40 1.01 -44.78
CA VAL A 312 -23.22 2.46 -44.62
C VAL A 312 -23.42 3.20 -45.96
N ASN A 313 -22.81 2.72 -47.04
CA ASN A 313 -22.94 3.32 -48.36
C ASN A 313 -24.37 3.22 -48.93
N ASN A 314 -25.07 2.12 -48.67
CA ASN A 314 -26.47 1.96 -49.06
C ASN A 314 -27.39 2.90 -48.29
N ALA A 315 -27.17 3.09 -46.99
CA ALA A 315 -27.91 4.06 -46.18
C ALA A 315 -27.70 5.51 -46.65
N LEU A 316 -26.46 5.88 -46.96
CA LEU A 316 -26.10 7.18 -47.54
C LEU A 316 -26.80 7.43 -48.88
N ARG A 317 -26.75 6.45 -49.80
CA ARG A 317 -27.38 6.54 -51.13
C ARG A 317 -28.90 6.62 -51.06
N ALA A 318 -29.50 5.96 -50.07
CA ALA A 318 -30.95 5.96 -49.84
C ALA A 318 -31.45 7.15 -49.01
N GLY A 319 -30.58 8.08 -48.61
CA GLY A 319 -30.94 9.23 -47.78
C GLY A 319 -31.41 8.85 -46.36
N LYS A 320 -31.03 7.67 -45.86
CA LYS A 320 -31.43 7.19 -44.53
C LYS A 320 -30.46 7.72 -43.47
N PRO A 321 -30.95 8.11 -42.28
CA PRO A 321 -30.08 8.51 -41.17
C PRO A 321 -29.21 7.34 -40.73
N ILE A 322 -27.90 7.58 -40.59
CA ILE A 322 -26.90 6.56 -40.23
C ILE A 322 -26.72 6.48 -38.71
N LYS A 323 -26.95 7.60 -38.03
CA LYS A 323 -26.82 7.74 -36.59
C LYS A 323 -28.00 8.54 -36.05
N ASP A 324 -28.43 8.15 -34.87
CA ASP A 324 -29.41 8.82 -34.05
C ASP A 324 -28.69 9.39 -32.82
N THR A 325 -29.09 10.58 -32.38
CA THR A 325 -28.46 11.29 -31.28
C THR A 325 -29.51 11.67 -30.26
N ALA A 326 -29.36 11.17 -29.03
CA ALA A 326 -30.18 11.55 -27.90
C ALA A 326 -29.32 12.25 -26.84
N TYR A 327 -29.95 13.14 -26.07
CA TYR A 327 -29.33 13.79 -24.92
C TYR A 327 -29.90 13.19 -23.64
N VAL A 328 -29.03 12.82 -22.71
CA VAL A 328 -29.42 12.30 -21.40
C VAL A 328 -28.76 13.15 -20.32
N PRO A 329 -29.51 13.57 -19.28
CA PRO A 329 -28.94 14.31 -18.15
C PRO A 329 -27.72 13.59 -17.55
N ILE A 330 -26.69 14.36 -17.18
CA ILE A 330 -25.42 13.78 -16.68
C ILE A 330 -25.63 12.91 -15.45
N ASN A 331 -26.44 13.35 -14.49
CA ASN A 331 -26.76 12.57 -13.29
C ASN A 331 -27.34 11.18 -13.62
N ILE A 332 -28.25 11.09 -14.59
CA ILE A 332 -28.84 9.83 -15.05
C ILE A 332 -27.81 8.99 -15.79
N LYS A 333 -26.95 9.59 -16.60
CA LYS A 333 -25.90 8.85 -17.32
C LYS A 333 -24.86 8.23 -16.38
N VAL A 334 -24.44 8.96 -15.35
CA VAL A 334 -23.38 8.53 -14.43
C VAL A 334 -23.91 7.55 -13.39
N TYR A 335 -25.08 7.83 -12.80
CA TYR A 335 -25.60 7.09 -11.64
C TYR A 335 -26.78 6.17 -11.96
N GLY A 336 -27.38 6.30 -13.15
CA GLY A 336 -28.57 5.58 -13.56
C GLY A 336 -29.87 6.16 -12.99
N GLU A 337 -30.99 5.83 -13.63
CA GLU A 337 -32.32 6.37 -13.27
C GLU A 337 -32.83 5.96 -11.89
N LYS A 338 -32.28 4.86 -11.33
CA LYS A 338 -32.76 4.28 -10.05
C LYS A 338 -32.04 4.84 -8.83
N GLN A 339 -30.92 5.54 -8.99
CA GLN A 339 -30.14 6.06 -7.86
C GLN A 339 -30.54 7.52 -7.58
N SER A 340 -31.31 7.73 -6.52
CA SER A 340 -31.63 9.07 -6.02
C SER A 340 -30.44 9.62 -5.23
N ILE A 341 -29.50 10.29 -5.91
CA ILE A 341 -28.32 10.90 -5.29
C ILE A 341 -28.55 12.38 -5.03
N ASN A 342 -28.28 12.81 -3.80
CA ASN A 342 -28.25 14.23 -3.46
C ASN A 342 -26.94 14.87 -3.93
N LEU A 343 -26.97 15.47 -5.12
CA LEU A 343 -25.82 16.13 -5.73
C LEU A 343 -25.23 17.24 -4.85
N ASP A 344 -26.05 18.01 -4.12
CA ASP A 344 -25.57 19.10 -3.26
C ASP A 344 -24.70 18.61 -2.10
N SER A 345 -24.90 17.35 -1.69
CA SER A 345 -24.10 16.74 -0.63
C SER A 345 -22.74 16.24 -1.13
N LEU A 346 -22.54 16.10 -2.45
CA LEU A 346 -21.37 15.43 -3.04
C LEU A 346 -20.02 16.01 -2.60
N PRO A 347 -19.82 17.34 -2.50
CA PRO A 347 -18.55 17.92 -2.07
C PRO A 347 -18.16 17.62 -0.63
N TYR A 348 -19.12 17.28 0.24
CA TYR A 348 -18.92 17.21 1.68
C TYR A 348 -18.50 15.81 2.14
N VAL A 349 -17.55 15.73 3.05
CA VAL A 349 -17.14 14.47 3.67
C VAL A 349 -18.28 13.98 4.58
N PRO A 350 -18.72 12.70 4.48
CA PRO A 350 -19.75 12.15 5.36
C PRO A 350 -19.45 12.43 6.84
N TYR A 351 -20.50 12.63 7.62
CA TYR A 351 -20.40 12.98 9.05
C TYR A 351 -19.77 14.34 9.37
N THR A 352 -19.43 15.16 8.38
CA THR A 352 -18.80 16.46 8.63
C THR A 352 -19.42 17.57 7.78
N GLN A 353 -19.03 18.80 8.09
CA GLN A 353 -19.30 19.96 7.23
C GLN A 353 -18.09 20.32 6.35
N GLU A 354 -17.00 19.54 6.42
CA GLU A 354 -15.81 19.77 5.61
C GLU A 354 -16.00 19.23 4.20
N LYS A 355 -15.37 19.88 3.22
CA LYS A 355 -15.38 19.45 1.82
C LYS A 355 -14.14 18.63 1.51
N PHE A 356 -14.28 17.66 0.60
CA PHE A 356 -13.12 16.97 0.03
C PHE A 356 -12.19 17.97 -0.67
N SER A 357 -10.88 17.76 -0.51
CA SER A 357 -9.86 18.55 -1.19
C SER A 357 -9.75 18.06 -2.63
N LEU A 358 -10.25 18.86 -3.59
CA LEU A 358 -10.22 18.59 -5.02
C LEU A 358 -9.10 19.39 -5.66
N LYS A 359 -8.15 18.70 -6.30
CA LYS A 359 -7.06 19.32 -7.06
C LYS A 359 -6.92 18.65 -8.41
N THR A 360 -6.53 19.42 -9.41
CA THR A 360 -6.28 18.92 -10.77
C THR A 360 -5.00 19.53 -11.30
N ALA A 361 -4.26 18.78 -12.11
CA ALA A 361 -3.10 19.29 -12.83
C ALA A 361 -3.14 18.87 -14.31
N LYS A 362 -2.39 19.58 -15.15
CA LYS A 362 -2.22 19.27 -16.57
C LYS A 362 -0.73 19.33 -16.89
N THR A 363 -0.19 18.25 -17.46
CA THR A 363 1.19 18.22 -17.97
C THR A 363 1.23 17.66 -19.38
N LYS A 364 2.40 17.73 -20.02
CA LYS A 364 2.66 17.07 -21.30
C LYS A 364 3.56 15.86 -21.10
N ASN A 365 3.24 14.74 -21.74
CA ASN A 365 4.13 13.58 -21.77
C ASN A 365 5.26 13.74 -22.80
N ALA A 366 6.17 12.76 -22.84
CA ALA A 366 7.31 12.73 -23.77
C ALA A 366 6.91 12.84 -25.26
N ASN A 367 5.67 12.47 -25.62
CA ASN A 367 5.13 12.56 -26.97
C ASN A 367 4.34 13.87 -27.20
N ASN A 368 4.52 14.89 -26.35
CA ASN A 368 3.86 16.19 -26.40
C ASN A 368 2.31 16.11 -26.35
N ARG A 369 1.75 15.02 -25.81
CA ARG A 369 0.31 14.87 -25.58
C ARG A 369 -0.05 15.33 -24.17
N ASP A 370 -1.18 16.00 -24.06
CA ASP A 370 -1.72 16.46 -22.78
C ASP A 370 -2.13 15.27 -21.91
N VAL A 371 -1.70 15.29 -20.65
CA VAL A 371 -2.06 14.34 -19.59
C VAL A 371 -2.70 15.12 -18.45
N PHE A 372 -3.84 14.62 -17.99
CA PHE A 372 -4.65 15.25 -16.95
C PHE A 372 -4.57 14.44 -15.67
N TYR A 373 -4.41 15.15 -14.56
CA TYR A 373 -4.29 14.58 -13.22
C TYR A 373 -5.42 15.12 -12.36
N ILE A 374 -5.88 14.28 -11.44
CA ILE A 374 -6.89 14.62 -10.45
C ILE A 374 -6.51 13.96 -9.13
N GLU A 375 -6.68 14.69 -8.04
CA GLU A 375 -6.57 14.18 -6.69
C GLU A 375 -7.75 14.70 -5.90
N VAL A 376 -8.52 13.78 -5.32
CA VAL A 376 -9.58 14.11 -4.37
C VAL A 376 -9.32 13.36 -3.08
N LYS A 377 -9.13 14.09 -1.98
CA LYS A 377 -8.71 13.50 -0.70
C LYS A 377 -9.36 14.11 0.53
N THR A 378 -9.37 13.32 1.60
CA THR A 378 -9.67 13.75 2.97
C THR A 378 -8.76 13.02 3.96
N LYS A 379 -8.52 13.60 5.14
CA LYS A 379 -7.83 12.91 6.23
C LYS A 379 -8.78 11.91 6.91
N LYS A 380 -8.24 10.79 7.42
CA LYS A 380 -9.02 9.84 8.23
C LYS A 380 -9.57 10.50 9.48
N LYS A 381 -8.80 11.39 10.11
CA LYS A 381 -9.24 12.19 11.25
C LYS A 381 -10.57 12.91 10.99
N THR A 382 -10.72 13.56 9.83
CA THR A 382 -11.88 14.40 9.50
C THR A 382 -13.23 13.70 9.75
N TYR A 383 -13.43 12.47 9.26
CA TYR A 383 -14.71 11.75 9.43
C TYR A 383 -14.79 10.95 10.74
N LEU A 384 -13.70 10.88 11.51
CA LEU A 384 -13.65 10.20 12.79
C LEU A 384 -13.72 11.16 13.99
N ASP A 385 -13.44 12.46 13.80
CA ASP A 385 -13.17 13.48 14.85
C ASP A 385 -14.29 13.61 15.90
N MET A 386 -15.52 13.26 15.53
CA MET A 386 -16.67 13.28 16.42
C MET A 386 -16.84 12.02 17.30
N LEU A 387 -15.92 11.05 17.24
CA LEU A 387 -15.94 9.87 18.09
C LEU A 387 -15.37 10.22 19.46
N LYS A 388 -16.12 9.91 20.53
CA LYS A 388 -15.65 10.05 21.92
C LYS A 388 -14.56 9.03 22.30
N ILE A 389 -14.35 8.02 21.45
CA ILE A 389 -13.45 6.89 21.66
C ILE A 389 -12.37 7.01 20.60
N TYR A 390 -11.13 7.21 21.02
CA TYR A 390 -9.97 7.33 20.16
C TYR A 390 -8.82 6.48 20.72
N PRO A 391 -8.25 5.55 19.94
CA PRO A 391 -7.05 4.85 20.35
C PRO A 391 -5.87 5.84 20.44
N LYS A 392 -5.03 5.69 21.46
CA LYS A 392 -3.85 6.56 21.66
C LYS A 392 -2.84 6.51 20.50
N ASN A 393 -2.82 5.40 19.76
CA ASN A 393 -1.87 5.14 18.68
C ASN A 393 -2.50 5.36 17.28
N PHE A 394 -3.61 6.09 17.19
CA PHE A 394 -4.26 6.35 15.92
C PHE A 394 -3.45 7.36 15.08
N ASP A 395 -3.04 6.94 13.88
CA ASP A 395 -2.35 7.83 12.93
C ASP A 395 -3.37 8.78 12.28
N GLU A 396 -3.30 10.05 12.67
CA GLU A 396 -4.22 11.11 12.23
C GLU A 396 -3.93 11.61 10.81
N ASP A 397 -2.73 11.37 10.29
CA ASP A 397 -2.26 11.92 9.03
C ASP A 397 -2.51 11.01 7.82
N VAL A 398 -3.01 9.79 8.07
CA VAL A 398 -3.47 8.91 6.99
C VAL A 398 -4.58 9.58 6.20
N VAL A 399 -4.40 9.66 4.88
CA VAL A 399 -5.38 10.20 3.94
C VAL A 399 -6.08 9.08 3.19
N ILE A 400 -7.37 9.27 2.90
CA ILE A 400 -8.09 8.46 1.91
C ILE A 400 -8.32 9.33 0.67
N GLN A 401 -7.96 8.80 -0.49
CA GLN A 401 -7.99 9.55 -1.74
C GLN A 401 -8.23 8.66 -2.95
N PHE A 402 -8.73 9.26 -4.02
CA PHE A 402 -8.62 8.69 -5.36
C PHE A 402 -7.87 9.64 -6.28
N GLY A 403 -7.17 9.03 -7.23
CA GLY A 403 -6.28 9.71 -8.16
C GLY A 403 -5.01 10.22 -7.50
N SER A 404 -4.19 10.88 -8.31
CA SER A 404 -2.92 11.48 -7.88
C SER A 404 -2.60 12.69 -8.76
N LEU A 405 -1.88 13.67 -8.18
CA LEU A 405 -1.28 14.78 -8.95
C LEU A 405 0.06 14.40 -9.60
N THR A 406 0.66 13.27 -9.19
CA THR A 406 1.94 12.79 -9.71
C THR A 406 1.76 11.73 -10.79
N GLU A 407 0.71 10.92 -10.69
CA GLU A 407 0.41 9.82 -11.61
C GLU A 407 -0.97 9.99 -12.26
N PRO A 408 -1.12 9.72 -13.57
CA PRO A 408 -2.39 9.84 -14.27
C PRO A 408 -3.29 8.62 -13.98
N THR A 409 -3.70 8.51 -12.72
CA THR A 409 -4.56 7.43 -12.23
C THR A 409 -5.86 8.00 -11.68
N THR A 410 -6.90 7.19 -11.68
CA THR A 410 -8.18 7.44 -11.00
C THR A 410 -8.44 6.40 -9.90
N GLU A 411 -7.44 5.55 -9.60
CA GLU A 411 -7.55 4.51 -8.59
C GLU A 411 -7.54 5.08 -7.17
N GLY A 412 -8.15 4.34 -6.25
CA GLY A 412 -8.15 4.65 -4.82
C GLY A 412 -6.92 4.12 -4.10
N ASN A 413 -6.61 4.68 -2.93
CA ASN A 413 -5.52 4.23 -2.06
C ASN A 413 -5.98 3.27 -0.95
N TRP A 414 -7.06 2.54 -1.16
CA TRP A 414 -7.73 1.69 -0.16
C TRP A 414 -7.70 0.21 -0.52
#